data_AF-A0A7L7VVI9-F1
#
_entry.id   AF-A0A7L7VVI9-F1
#
_cell.length_a   1.000
_cell.length_b   1.000
_cell.length_c   1.000
_cell.angle_alpha   90.00
_cell.angle_beta   90.00
_cell.angle_gamma   90.00
#
_symmetry.space_group_name_H-M   'P 1'
#
loop_
_entity.id
_entity.type
_entity.pdbx_description
1 polymer ?
#
loop_
_entity_poly.entity_id
_entity_poly.type
_entity_poly.pdbx_seq_one_letter_code
_entity_poly.pdbx_strand_id
1 'polypeptide(L)'
;MTVDHMVPLEEAWQSGAWAWTAEQRRDFANDLKYPDTTLRAVTRAVDDDKGSKDPAQWQPPGSGVQCGYADKWIFVKSRWNLSVDPAEYATLMEMLGDNCPEGTLIPERGLTPGLGPAAIIGEVSSVGTVFSLLTVEAYAEDGSVAGRTSVDADGSYELTGLAPGTYRLKFLGGTSGALDRWYSSDSPGQEPTPVHVSSGEVISGIDTGLEKPRLFTDIPPEHPNFDTILWAVVSGYITGYPDGTFRADTPVNRGSLSAILYRYAGSPAVPPNAPTFSDLTPGSDYNDAVRWVAAWGIDDGFTDGTFRPEEEITRRSLAVFLHRLADSPRVPPDAHIYSAYSDILPGMPNYEELAWLASTFVVVGNPDGSFGPDQLVERGAMARSLNFYRFGFNFPVIGTSPAPASTHVSVDAGVIPDAPTTASGTAFTDVPPGALFYREISWLAESRVSTGWIEAGGTRTYRPAQQVNRDQMAAFLFRLAGRPDFVPPLQSPFADVPTTHAFYKEISWLWSEKISEGWREADGTRTFRPAATVNRDQMAAFIYRHAGSPAYEPDGQSAFADIPTDHAFYKQISWLASTKISNGWTEADKTRTFRPGAAILRDQMAAFMHRYASND
;
A
#
# COMPACT_ATOMS: atom_id res chain seq x y z
N MET A 1 44.95 -10.43 -15.82
CA MET A 1 44.96 -10.31 -14.35
C MET A 1 43.52 -10.22 -13.90
N THR A 2 43.19 -10.77 -12.74
CA THR A 2 41.88 -10.73 -12.09
C THR A 2 42.03 -10.13 -10.69
N VAL A 3 40.93 -9.68 -10.10
CA VAL A 3 40.91 -9.17 -8.72
C VAL A 3 40.49 -10.31 -7.82
N ASP A 4 41.39 -10.70 -6.91
CA ASP A 4 41.16 -11.69 -5.85
C ASP A 4 40.81 -10.95 -4.54
N HIS A 5 39.77 -11.42 -3.87
CA HIS A 5 39.48 -11.03 -2.49
C HIS A 5 40.41 -11.82 -1.56
N MET A 6 41.16 -11.14 -0.70
CA MET A 6 42.08 -11.80 0.23
C MET A 6 41.38 -12.93 0.97
N VAL A 7 40.21 -12.64 1.54
CA VAL A 7 39.22 -13.63 1.99
C VAL A 7 38.09 -13.69 0.95
N PRO A 8 37.88 -14.81 0.25
CA PRO A 8 36.85 -14.93 -0.79
C PRO A 8 35.44 -14.62 -0.28
N LEU A 9 34.55 -14.14 -1.16
CA LEU A 9 33.19 -13.73 -0.76
C LEU A 9 32.35 -14.88 -0.16
N GLU A 10 32.48 -16.08 -0.72
CA GLU A 10 31.79 -17.28 -0.19
C GLU A 10 32.39 -17.73 1.15
N GLU A 11 33.71 -17.69 1.28
CA GLU A 11 34.41 -17.97 2.53
C GLU A 11 34.03 -16.96 3.64
N ALA A 12 33.93 -15.68 3.27
CA ALA A 12 33.41 -14.65 4.16
C ALA A 12 31.96 -14.92 4.55
N TRP A 13 31.11 -15.37 3.61
CA TRP A 13 29.73 -15.76 3.90
C TRP A 13 29.67 -16.86 4.96
N GLN A 14 30.44 -17.93 4.79
CA GLN A 14 30.52 -19.04 5.74
C GLN A 14 31.08 -18.60 7.10
N SER A 15 31.99 -17.64 7.10
CA SER A 15 32.64 -17.08 8.29
C SER A 15 31.85 -15.98 9.00
N GLY A 16 30.57 -15.78 8.65
CA GLY A 16 29.65 -14.86 9.34
C GLY A 16 29.14 -13.69 8.49
N ALA A 17 29.61 -13.52 7.26
CA ALA A 17 29.06 -12.49 6.36
C ALA A 17 27.65 -12.80 5.84
N TRP A 18 27.14 -14.01 6.07
CA TRP A 18 25.72 -14.32 5.87
C TRP A 18 24.81 -13.38 6.68
N ALA A 19 25.25 -13.00 7.87
CA ALA A 19 24.53 -12.11 8.79
C ALA A 19 24.72 -10.62 8.46
N TRP A 20 25.56 -10.28 7.48
CA TRP A 20 25.81 -8.89 7.11
C TRP A 20 24.67 -8.30 6.26
N THR A 21 24.52 -6.98 6.29
CA THR A 21 23.68 -6.26 5.32
C THR A 21 24.26 -6.34 3.92
N ALA A 22 23.44 -6.08 2.90
CA ALA A 22 23.91 -5.96 1.52
C ALA A 22 24.94 -4.83 1.34
N GLU A 23 24.83 -3.77 2.14
CA GLU A 23 25.81 -2.67 2.17
C GLU A 23 27.14 -3.14 2.76
N GLN A 24 27.14 -3.79 3.93
CA GLN A 24 28.37 -4.36 4.51
C GLN A 24 29.03 -5.40 3.60
N ARG A 25 28.24 -6.26 2.93
CA ARG A 25 28.78 -7.19 1.91
C ARG A 25 29.35 -6.46 0.71
N ARG A 26 28.71 -5.37 0.26
CA ARG A 26 29.24 -4.53 -0.81
C ARG A 26 30.52 -3.82 -0.38
N ASP A 27 30.58 -3.32 0.84
CA ASP A 27 31.73 -2.62 1.39
C ASP A 27 32.91 -3.57 1.59
N PHE A 28 32.66 -4.80 2.05
CA PHE A 28 33.67 -5.86 2.08
C PHE A 28 34.15 -6.22 0.67
N ALA A 29 33.22 -6.44 -0.26
CA ALA A 29 33.54 -6.80 -1.64
C ALA A 29 34.31 -5.68 -2.38
N ASN A 30 34.20 -4.44 -1.90
CA ASN A 30 34.86 -3.26 -2.47
C ASN A 30 35.78 -2.57 -1.45
N ASP A 31 36.33 -3.28 -0.46
CA ASP A 31 37.18 -2.67 0.57
C ASP A 31 38.51 -2.23 -0.05
N LEU A 32 38.57 -0.98 -0.47
CA LEU A 32 39.77 -0.35 -1.04
C LEU A 32 40.58 0.41 0.02
N LYS A 33 40.19 0.36 1.31
CA LYS A 33 40.85 1.14 2.38
C LYS A 33 42.30 0.69 2.60
N TYR A 34 42.60 -0.57 2.32
CA TYR A 34 43.94 -1.17 2.46
C TYR A 34 44.36 -1.87 1.16
N PRO A 35 44.85 -1.11 0.16
CA PRO A 35 45.24 -1.68 -1.13
C PRO A 35 46.31 -2.75 -0.96
N ASP A 36 46.22 -3.81 -1.78
CA ASP A 36 47.06 -5.01 -1.75
C ASP A 36 46.94 -5.89 -0.48
N THR A 37 46.04 -5.56 0.46
CA THR A 37 45.75 -6.33 1.67
C THR A 37 44.36 -6.96 1.63
N THR A 38 43.34 -6.21 1.24
CA THR A 38 41.94 -6.67 1.17
C THR A 38 41.58 -7.22 -0.21
N LEU A 39 42.00 -6.52 -1.26
CA LEU A 39 41.83 -6.90 -2.68
C LEU A 39 43.19 -6.89 -3.38
N ARG A 40 43.46 -7.89 -4.22
CA ARG A 40 44.75 -8.05 -4.90
C ARG A 40 44.58 -8.37 -6.37
N ALA A 41 45.43 -7.79 -7.21
CA ALA A 41 45.52 -8.19 -8.62
C ALA A 41 46.41 -9.44 -8.75
N VAL A 42 45.85 -10.54 -9.25
CA VAL A 42 46.57 -11.81 -9.46
C VAL A 42 46.41 -12.30 -10.91
N THR A 43 47.12 -13.36 -11.27
CA THR A 43 46.85 -14.04 -12.55
C THR A 43 45.59 -14.87 -12.42
N ARG A 44 44.82 -15.00 -13.51
CA ARG A 44 43.58 -15.80 -13.52
C ARG A 44 43.82 -17.25 -13.06
N ALA A 45 44.96 -17.83 -13.45
CA ALA A 45 45.29 -19.20 -13.06
C ALA A 45 45.46 -19.37 -11.54
N VAL A 46 46.01 -18.36 -10.84
CA VAL A 46 46.16 -18.41 -9.37
C VAL A 46 44.80 -18.17 -8.69
N ASP A 47 43.98 -17.27 -9.25
CA ASP A 47 42.63 -16.96 -8.77
C ASP A 47 41.69 -18.17 -8.88
N ASP A 48 41.69 -18.84 -10.04
CA ASP A 48 40.89 -20.05 -10.29
C ASP A 48 41.35 -21.22 -9.40
N ASP A 49 42.66 -21.33 -9.11
CA ASP A 49 43.22 -22.39 -8.27
C ASP A 49 42.86 -22.19 -6.78
N LYS A 50 42.90 -20.94 -6.29
CA LYS A 50 42.44 -20.58 -4.94
C LYS A 50 40.92 -20.75 -4.83
N GLY A 51 40.14 -20.06 -5.66
CA GLY A 51 38.67 -20.06 -5.58
C GLY A 51 38.15 -19.56 -4.22
N SER A 52 37.15 -20.24 -3.66
CA SER A 52 36.60 -19.95 -2.33
C SER A 52 37.29 -20.68 -1.17
N LYS A 53 38.44 -21.30 -1.42
CA LYS A 53 39.17 -22.12 -0.43
C LYS A 53 39.82 -21.27 0.66
N ASP A 54 39.79 -21.78 1.88
CA ASP A 54 40.53 -21.25 3.02
C ASP A 54 42.03 -21.66 2.98
N PRO A 55 42.90 -21.07 3.83
CA PRO A 55 44.32 -21.42 3.97
C PRO A 55 44.64 -22.90 4.19
N ALA A 56 43.79 -23.67 4.87
CA ALA A 56 44.00 -25.09 5.10
C ALA A 56 43.79 -25.91 3.82
N GLN A 57 42.94 -25.42 2.92
CA GLN A 57 42.64 -26.03 1.64
C GLN A 57 43.54 -25.54 0.50
N TRP A 58 44.07 -24.32 0.59
CA TRP A 58 44.94 -23.74 -0.42
C TRP A 58 45.95 -22.74 0.18
N GLN A 59 47.21 -22.84 -0.23
CA GLN A 59 48.27 -21.91 0.17
C GLN A 59 48.97 -21.34 -1.06
N PRO A 60 49.45 -20.08 -0.99
CA PRO A 60 50.21 -19.51 -2.08
C PRO A 60 51.52 -20.30 -2.28
N PRO A 61 51.92 -20.54 -3.54
CA PRO A 61 53.13 -21.29 -3.84
C PRO A 61 54.38 -20.49 -3.47
N GLY A 62 55.21 -21.04 -2.57
CA GLY A 62 56.49 -20.49 -2.12
C GLY A 62 56.47 -20.07 -0.65
N SER A 63 57.30 -20.69 0.19
CA SER A 63 57.33 -20.45 1.64
C SER A 63 57.62 -18.98 2.01
N GLY A 64 58.39 -18.26 1.19
CA GLY A 64 58.72 -16.85 1.41
C GLY A 64 57.55 -15.86 1.26
N VAL A 65 56.39 -16.28 0.74
CA VAL A 65 55.19 -15.42 0.59
C VAL A 65 54.04 -15.82 1.52
N GLN A 66 54.13 -16.99 2.16
CA GLN A 66 53.09 -17.52 3.04
C GLN A 66 52.92 -16.67 4.30
N CYS A 67 54.03 -16.22 4.90
CA CYS A 67 54.03 -15.30 6.03
C CYS A 67 53.20 -14.03 5.77
N GLY A 68 53.51 -13.33 4.67
CA GLY A 68 52.79 -12.10 4.31
C GLY A 68 51.36 -12.34 3.84
N TYR A 69 51.03 -13.56 3.40
CA TYR A 69 49.66 -13.93 3.08
C TYR A 69 48.83 -14.17 4.36
N ALA A 70 49.38 -14.93 5.32
CA ALA A 70 48.73 -15.20 6.59
C ALA A 70 48.48 -13.90 7.39
N ASP A 71 49.47 -13.00 7.43
CA ASP A 71 49.32 -11.69 8.08
C ASP A 71 48.14 -10.89 7.48
N LYS A 72 48.03 -10.83 6.16
CA LYS A 72 46.94 -10.13 5.47
C LYS A 72 45.59 -10.82 5.62
N TRP A 73 45.56 -12.14 5.60
CA TRP A 73 44.35 -12.92 5.82
C TRP A 73 43.78 -12.66 7.22
N ILE A 74 44.63 -12.73 8.25
CA ILE A 74 44.29 -12.40 9.64
C ILE A 74 43.84 -10.95 9.74
N PHE A 75 44.55 -10.03 9.09
CA PHE A 75 44.17 -8.62 9.06
C PHE A 75 42.74 -8.43 8.53
N VAL A 76 42.37 -9.09 7.44
CA VAL A 76 41.04 -8.96 6.82
C VAL A 76 39.95 -9.61 7.68
N LYS A 77 40.14 -10.85 8.14
CA LYS A 77 39.18 -11.54 9.03
C LYS A 77 38.98 -10.73 10.33
N SER A 78 40.07 -10.24 10.92
CA SER A 78 40.06 -9.41 12.12
C SER A 78 39.37 -8.07 11.87
N ARG A 79 39.68 -7.40 10.75
CA ARG A 79 39.08 -6.11 10.40
C ARG A 79 37.58 -6.20 10.28
N TRP A 80 37.05 -7.28 9.70
CA TRP A 80 35.62 -7.47 9.41
C TRP A 80 34.89 -8.39 10.41
N ASN A 81 35.55 -8.82 11.49
CA ASN A 81 34.99 -9.71 12.53
C ASN A 81 34.41 -11.02 11.95
N LEU A 82 35.13 -11.62 11.01
CA LEU A 82 34.82 -12.94 10.47
C LEU A 82 35.43 -14.03 11.36
N SER A 83 34.73 -15.15 11.52
CA SER A 83 35.27 -16.30 12.25
C SER A 83 36.42 -16.97 11.48
N VAL A 84 37.28 -17.67 12.23
CA VAL A 84 38.32 -18.54 11.69
C VAL A 84 38.08 -19.93 12.25
N ASP A 85 37.99 -20.94 11.40
CA ASP A 85 37.77 -22.31 11.87
C ASP A 85 39.08 -22.95 12.39
N PRO A 86 39.00 -24.10 13.11
CA PRO A 86 40.19 -24.70 13.71
C PRO A 86 41.28 -25.15 12.72
N ALA A 87 40.92 -25.63 11.53
CA ALA A 87 41.89 -26.08 10.52
C ALA A 87 42.58 -24.88 9.87
N GLU A 88 41.79 -23.87 9.52
CA GLU A 88 42.26 -22.58 9.03
C GLU A 88 43.25 -21.92 10.02
N TYR A 89 42.91 -21.90 11.31
CA TYR A 89 43.77 -21.33 12.36
C TYR A 89 45.13 -22.05 12.45
N ALA A 90 45.14 -23.38 12.46
CA ALA A 90 46.36 -24.16 12.58
C ALA A 90 47.32 -23.87 11.41
N THR A 91 46.80 -23.80 10.19
CA THR A 91 47.59 -23.48 9.00
C THR A 91 48.11 -22.05 9.02
N LEU A 92 47.30 -21.07 9.44
CA LEU A 92 47.76 -19.68 9.57
C LEU A 92 48.92 -19.54 10.56
N MET A 93 48.89 -20.27 11.68
CA MET A 93 49.99 -20.26 12.65
C MET A 93 51.26 -20.93 12.12
N GLU A 94 51.15 -21.99 11.32
CA GLU A 94 52.29 -22.62 10.65
C GLU A 94 52.96 -21.64 9.66
N MET A 95 52.15 -20.91 8.88
CA MET A 95 52.63 -19.92 7.92
C MET A 95 53.33 -18.73 8.59
N LEU A 96 52.98 -18.41 9.85
CA LEU A 96 53.54 -17.30 10.65
C LEU A 96 54.80 -17.68 11.45
N GLY A 97 55.32 -18.91 11.32
CA GLY A 97 56.45 -19.40 12.13
C GLY A 97 57.76 -18.59 12.07
N ASP A 98 58.78 -19.09 12.77
CA ASP A 98 60.01 -18.41 13.26
C ASP A 98 60.81 -17.46 12.33
N ASN A 99 60.54 -17.41 11.03
CA ASN A 99 61.24 -16.53 10.07
C ASN A 99 60.42 -15.31 9.61
N CYS A 100 59.23 -15.06 10.20
CA CYS A 100 58.44 -13.85 9.95
C CYS A 100 59.02 -12.63 10.70
N PRO A 101 59.21 -11.46 10.05
CA PRO A 101 59.64 -10.25 10.75
C PRO A 101 58.56 -9.79 11.76
N GLU A 102 58.97 -9.46 12.99
CA GLU A 102 58.05 -9.00 14.04
C GLU A 102 57.38 -7.67 13.67
N GLY A 103 56.05 -7.70 13.62
CA GLY A 103 55.23 -6.51 13.40
C GLY A 103 53.89 -6.83 12.76
N THR A 104 52.99 -7.51 13.49
CA THR A 104 51.59 -7.65 13.05
C THR A 104 50.94 -6.26 13.10
N LEU A 105 50.46 -5.78 11.96
CA LEU A 105 49.65 -4.58 11.90
C LEU A 105 48.33 -4.85 12.62
N ILE A 106 48.05 -4.19 13.75
CA ILE A 106 46.72 -4.23 14.38
C ILE A 106 45.86 -3.16 13.68
N PRO A 107 44.86 -3.52 12.83
CA PRO A 107 44.02 -2.54 12.16
C PRO A 107 43.16 -1.73 13.14
N GLU A 108 42.75 -0.52 12.73
CA GLU A 108 41.49 0.04 13.19
C GLU A 108 40.37 -0.95 12.83
N ARG A 109 39.86 -1.59 13.89
CA ARG A 109 38.75 -2.53 13.87
C ARG A 109 37.53 -1.89 13.18
N GLY A 110 37.16 -2.41 12.01
CA GLY A 110 35.99 -1.95 11.24
C GLY A 110 34.82 -2.88 11.50
N LEU A 111 34.00 -2.55 12.51
CA LEU A 111 33.19 -3.47 13.33
C LEU A 111 34.10 -4.12 14.41
N THR A 112 33.80 -3.88 15.68
CA THR A 112 34.58 -4.36 16.86
C THR A 112 34.69 -5.89 16.92
N PRO A 113 35.89 -6.53 16.87
CA PRO A 113 36.08 -7.97 16.85
C PRO A 113 36.03 -8.71 18.19
N GLY A 114 35.41 -9.88 18.14
CA GLY A 114 35.38 -10.92 19.18
C GLY A 114 34.03 -11.59 19.39
N LEU A 115 33.02 -11.26 18.58
CA LEU A 115 31.63 -11.63 18.83
C LEU A 115 30.93 -11.68 17.48
N GLY A 116 30.67 -12.87 16.92
CA GLY A 116 29.44 -12.96 16.15
C GLY A 116 28.31 -12.41 17.05
N PRO A 117 27.33 -11.67 16.53
CA PRO A 117 26.22 -11.23 17.36
C PRO A 117 25.67 -12.45 18.10
N ALA A 118 25.72 -12.43 19.43
CA ALA A 118 25.08 -13.49 20.18
C ALA A 118 23.58 -13.43 19.87
N ALA A 119 22.96 -14.60 19.76
CA ALA A 119 21.58 -14.73 19.31
C ALA A 119 20.74 -15.36 20.41
N ILE A 120 19.53 -14.84 20.58
CA ILE A 120 18.49 -15.52 21.32
C ILE A 120 17.41 -15.94 20.33
N ILE A 121 17.10 -17.23 20.31
CA ILE A 121 16.07 -17.82 19.46
C ILE A 121 15.01 -18.52 20.31
N GLY A 122 13.79 -18.53 19.81
CA GLY A 122 12.69 -19.24 20.44
C GLY A 122 11.41 -19.14 19.63
N GLU A 123 10.34 -19.64 20.22
CA GLU A 123 9.01 -19.66 19.63
C GLU A 123 8.01 -18.90 20.50
N VAL A 124 7.10 -18.18 19.84
CA VAL A 124 5.93 -17.57 20.45
C VAL A 124 4.70 -18.38 20.08
N SER A 125 4.02 -18.88 21.10
CA SER A 125 2.71 -19.51 20.97
C SER A 125 1.62 -18.49 21.35
N SER A 126 0.58 -18.39 20.52
CA SER A 126 -0.59 -17.56 20.83
C SER A 126 -1.76 -17.95 19.96
N VAL A 127 -2.95 -17.99 20.54
CA VAL A 127 -4.18 -18.37 19.84
C VAL A 127 -4.79 -17.16 19.16
N GLY A 128 -5.08 -17.28 17.86
CA GLY A 128 -5.76 -16.24 17.07
C GLY A 128 -4.91 -14.99 16.82
N THR A 129 -3.60 -15.04 17.07
CA THR A 129 -2.67 -13.91 16.95
C THR A 129 -1.93 -13.96 15.62
N VAL A 130 -1.80 -12.82 14.93
CA VAL A 130 -0.94 -12.69 13.76
C VAL A 130 0.49 -12.41 14.25
N PHE A 131 1.37 -13.41 14.17
CA PHE A 131 2.72 -13.33 14.76
C PHE A 131 3.59 -12.21 14.18
N SER A 132 3.44 -11.86 12.91
CA SER A 132 4.19 -10.77 12.28
C SER A 132 3.90 -9.36 12.85
N LEU A 133 2.90 -9.22 13.72
CA LEU A 133 2.60 -7.99 14.46
C LEU A 133 3.25 -7.96 15.86
N LEU A 134 3.91 -9.04 16.26
CA LEU A 134 4.60 -9.16 17.53
C LEU A 134 6.04 -8.70 17.43
N THR A 135 6.59 -8.30 18.55
CA THR A 135 7.99 -7.85 18.66
C THR A 135 8.61 -8.44 19.91
N VAL A 136 9.87 -8.87 19.82
CA VAL A 136 10.67 -9.29 20.96
C VAL A 136 11.74 -8.24 21.22
N GLU A 137 11.85 -7.79 22.47
CA GLU A 137 12.87 -6.83 22.91
C GLU A 137 13.74 -7.43 24.01
N ALA A 138 15.05 -7.26 23.88
CA ALA A 138 15.99 -7.51 24.97
C ALA A 138 16.29 -6.21 25.73
N TYR A 139 16.02 -6.23 27.03
CA TYR A 139 16.37 -5.16 27.95
C TYR A 139 17.66 -5.51 28.69
N ALA A 140 18.64 -4.61 28.67
CA ALA A 140 19.84 -4.71 29.51
C ALA A 140 19.51 -4.44 30.99
N GLU A 141 20.47 -4.69 31.89
CA GLU A 141 20.28 -4.50 33.34
C GLU A 141 19.94 -3.05 33.74
N ASP A 142 20.38 -2.07 32.95
CA ASP A 142 20.06 -0.64 33.16
C ASP A 142 18.66 -0.25 32.65
N GLY A 143 17.91 -1.20 32.08
CA GLY A 143 16.58 -1.00 31.52
C GLY A 143 16.57 -0.43 30.10
N SER A 144 17.73 -0.26 29.45
CA SER A 144 17.80 0.13 28.05
C SER A 144 17.47 -1.03 27.11
N VAL A 145 16.86 -0.73 25.96
CA VAL A 145 16.62 -1.74 24.91
C VAL A 145 17.93 -2.00 24.17
N ALA A 146 18.49 -3.18 24.34
CA ALA A 146 19.75 -3.62 23.74
C ALA A 146 19.58 -4.28 22.37
N GLY A 147 18.38 -4.80 22.08
CA GLY A 147 18.06 -5.42 20.80
C GLY A 147 16.57 -5.59 20.62
N ARG A 148 16.13 -5.63 19.36
CA ARG A 148 14.73 -5.87 18.98
C ARG A 148 14.66 -6.72 17.72
N THR A 149 13.68 -7.62 17.66
CA THR A 149 13.34 -8.39 16.45
C THR A 149 11.83 -8.56 16.29
N SER A 150 11.37 -8.89 15.08
CA SER A 150 9.98 -9.26 14.82
C SER A 150 9.81 -10.77 14.93
N VAL A 151 8.60 -11.23 15.23
CA VAL A 151 8.30 -12.67 15.22
C VAL A 151 7.85 -13.06 13.80
N ASP A 152 8.39 -14.16 13.30
CA ASP A 152 8.06 -14.70 11.98
C ASP A 152 6.64 -15.27 11.94
N ALA A 153 6.12 -15.48 10.73
CA ALA A 153 4.75 -15.92 10.52
C ALA A 153 4.43 -17.31 11.11
N ASP A 154 5.45 -18.12 11.36
CA ASP A 154 5.33 -19.44 12.01
C ASP A 154 5.48 -19.38 13.53
N GLY A 155 5.72 -18.20 14.10
CA GLY A 155 5.90 -17.98 15.54
C GLY A 155 7.36 -18.01 16.00
N SER A 156 8.31 -18.35 15.12
CA SER A 156 9.73 -18.31 15.46
C SER A 156 10.26 -16.87 15.53
N TYR A 157 11.34 -16.65 16.28
CA TYR A 157 12.06 -15.38 16.24
C TYR A 157 13.55 -15.60 16.45
N GLU A 158 14.34 -14.69 15.87
CA GLU A 158 15.79 -14.63 16.07
C GLU A 158 16.20 -13.20 16.44
N LEU A 159 16.71 -13.04 17.66
CA LEU A 159 17.22 -11.79 18.17
C LEU A 159 18.74 -11.80 18.14
N THR A 160 19.31 -11.21 17.09
CA THR A 160 20.76 -11.06 16.91
C THR A 160 21.24 -9.67 17.34
N GLY A 161 22.54 -9.49 17.45
CA GLY A 161 23.19 -8.20 17.69
C GLY A 161 23.58 -7.96 19.13
N LEU A 162 23.31 -8.92 20.02
CA LEU A 162 23.49 -8.72 21.45
C LEU A 162 24.96 -8.82 21.84
N ALA A 163 25.39 -7.87 22.68
CA ALA A 163 26.68 -7.95 23.35
C ALA A 163 26.63 -9.03 24.45
N PRO A 164 27.78 -9.54 24.93
CA PRO A 164 27.80 -10.39 26.11
C PRO A 164 27.21 -9.65 27.30
N GLY A 165 26.28 -10.28 28.00
CA GLY A 165 25.57 -9.65 29.09
C GLY A 165 24.33 -10.43 29.50
N THR A 166 23.62 -9.87 30.46
CA THR A 166 22.38 -10.44 30.97
C THR A 166 21.20 -9.61 30.49
N TYR A 167 20.25 -10.26 29.85
CA TYR A 167 19.09 -9.63 29.25
C TYR A 167 17.78 -10.11 29.86
N ARG A 168 16.78 -9.24 29.89
CA ARG A 168 15.39 -9.61 30.16
C ARG A 168 14.60 -9.41 28.88
N LEU A 169 13.92 -10.46 28.43
CA LEU A 169 13.13 -10.37 27.21
C LEU A 169 11.70 -9.94 27.52
N LYS A 170 11.22 -8.99 26.73
CA LYS A 170 9.82 -8.60 26.71
C LYS A 170 9.23 -8.91 25.33
N PHE A 171 8.14 -9.66 25.33
CA PHE A 171 7.34 -9.96 24.17
C PHE A 171 6.21 -8.97 24.12
N LEU A 172 6.20 -8.14 23.08
CA LEU A 172 5.25 -7.07 22.89
C LEU A 172 4.13 -7.54 21.98
N GLY A 173 2.90 -7.39 22.45
CA GLY A 173 1.71 -7.74 21.68
C GLY A 173 1.43 -6.77 20.53
N GLY A 174 1.95 -5.54 20.60
CA GLY A 174 1.79 -4.54 19.55
C GLY A 174 0.31 -4.32 19.16
N THR A 175 0.03 -4.27 17.86
CA THR A 175 -1.35 -4.14 17.34
C THR A 175 -2.09 -5.49 17.21
N SER A 176 -1.48 -6.59 17.67
CA SER A 176 -2.10 -7.94 17.56
C SER A 176 -3.20 -8.21 18.60
N GLY A 177 -3.34 -7.35 19.62
CA GLY A 177 -4.27 -7.53 20.72
C GLY A 177 -3.77 -8.47 21.83
N ALA A 178 -2.63 -9.13 21.65
CA ALA A 178 -1.98 -9.90 22.71
C ALA A 178 -1.46 -8.97 23.83
N LEU A 179 -1.44 -9.47 25.06
CA LEU A 179 -0.85 -8.74 26.18
C LEU A 179 0.67 -8.83 26.12
N ASP A 180 1.33 -7.71 26.42
CA ASP A 180 2.76 -7.68 26.68
C ASP A 180 3.12 -8.65 27.82
N ARG A 181 4.17 -9.45 27.61
CA ARG A 181 4.65 -10.40 28.61
C ARG A 181 6.15 -10.38 28.71
N TRP A 182 6.66 -10.47 29.93
CA TRP A 182 8.07 -10.75 30.16
C TRP A 182 8.35 -12.24 30.09
N TYR A 183 9.53 -12.62 29.58
CA TYR A 183 9.97 -14.01 29.60
C TYR A 183 9.98 -14.56 31.04
N SER A 184 9.30 -15.70 31.20
CA SER A 184 9.12 -16.43 32.46
C SER A 184 8.34 -15.73 33.59
N SER A 185 7.68 -14.59 33.34
CA SER A 185 6.72 -14.04 34.32
C SER A 185 5.34 -14.63 34.05
N ASP A 186 4.95 -15.66 34.81
CA ASP A 186 3.60 -16.25 34.73
C ASP A 186 2.62 -15.58 35.69
N SER A 187 3.09 -14.64 36.52
CA SER A 187 2.26 -13.92 37.48
C SER A 187 2.66 -12.44 37.58
N PRO A 188 1.68 -11.53 37.73
CA PRO A 188 1.96 -10.11 37.97
C PRO A 188 2.88 -9.92 39.18
N GLY A 189 4.02 -9.24 38.99
CA GLY A 189 4.99 -8.93 40.05
C GLY A 189 6.14 -9.93 40.21
N GLN A 190 6.16 -11.03 39.45
CA GLN A 190 7.34 -11.89 39.35
C GLN A 190 8.43 -11.18 38.53
N GLU A 191 9.68 -11.18 39.01
CA GLU A 191 10.79 -10.64 38.23
C GLU A 191 11.00 -11.48 36.95
N PRO A 192 11.25 -10.84 35.79
CA PRO A 192 11.57 -11.56 34.56
C PRO A 192 12.83 -12.41 34.72
N THR A 193 12.81 -13.63 34.19
CA THR A 193 14.01 -14.47 34.23
C THR A 193 15.10 -13.88 33.35
N PRO A 194 16.30 -13.63 33.92
CA PRO A 194 17.44 -13.18 33.14
C PRO A 194 17.93 -14.28 32.20
N VAL A 195 18.19 -13.90 30.95
CA VAL A 195 18.88 -14.71 29.94
C VAL A 195 20.31 -14.21 29.85
N HIS A 196 21.26 -15.04 30.29
CA HIS A 196 22.68 -14.70 30.25
C HIS A 196 23.26 -15.12 28.90
N VAL A 197 23.80 -14.16 28.17
CA VAL A 197 24.33 -14.32 26.82
C VAL A 197 25.84 -14.15 26.85
N SER A 198 26.57 -15.19 26.45
CA SER A 198 28.02 -15.15 26.28
C SER A 198 28.40 -14.72 24.87
N SER A 199 29.69 -14.49 24.69
CA SER A 199 30.27 -14.12 23.42
C SER A 199 29.99 -15.12 22.30
N GLY A 200 29.27 -14.70 21.24
CA GLY A 200 28.96 -15.53 20.08
C GLY A 200 28.01 -16.71 20.37
N GLU A 201 27.36 -16.72 21.53
CA GLU A 201 26.47 -17.79 21.96
C GLU A 201 25.12 -17.70 21.25
N VAL A 202 24.54 -18.85 20.88
CA VAL A 202 23.15 -18.97 20.45
C VAL A 202 22.37 -19.67 21.55
N ILE A 203 21.46 -18.94 22.18
CA ILE A 203 20.58 -19.45 23.23
C ILE A 203 19.24 -19.76 22.61
N SER A 204 18.82 -21.03 22.70
CA SER A 204 17.56 -21.51 22.17
C SER A 204 16.58 -21.94 23.26
N GLY A 205 15.33 -22.21 22.89
CA GLY A 205 14.28 -22.64 23.82
C GLY A 205 13.76 -21.49 24.71
N ILE A 206 13.95 -20.25 24.28
CA ILE A 206 13.41 -19.07 24.95
C ILE A 206 11.99 -18.83 24.45
N ASP A 207 11.12 -19.79 24.75
CA ASP A 207 9.77 -19.84 24.23
C ASP A 207 8.79 -19.11 25.17
N THR A 208 7.70 -18.57 24.62
CA THR A 208 6.66 -17.95 25.43
C THR A 208 5.25 -18.16 24.90
N GLY A 209 4.28 -18.06 25.80
CA GLY A 209 2.86 -18.01 25.49
C GLY A 209 2.32 -16.59 25.66
N LEU A 210 1.81 -16.00 24.58
CA LEU A 210 1.06 -14.76 24.65
C LEU A 210 -0.44 -15.05 24.64
N GLU A 211 -1.16 -14.35 25.51
CA GLU A 211 -2.60 -14.44 25.62
C GLU A 211 -3.23 -13.11 25.29
N LYS A 212 -4.40 -13.15 24.66
CA LYS A 212 -5.25 -11.97 24.50
C LYS A 212 -6.20 -11.85 25.68
N PRO A 213 -6.50 -10.63 26.16
CA PRO A 213 -7.37 -10.44 27.31
C PRO A 213 -8.80 -10.89 26.98
N ARG A 214 -9.30 -11.88 27.71
CA ARG A 214 -10.68 -12.35 27.56
C ARG A 214 -11.63 -11.50 28.40
N LEU A 215 -12.29 -10.54 27.74
CA LEU A 215 -13.26 -9.66 28.39
C LEU A 215 -14.66 -10.29 28.56
N PHE A 216 -15.00 -11.26 27.70
CA PHE A 216 -16.34 -11.86 27.67
C PHE A 216 -16.28 -13.39 27.67
N THR A 217 -17.26 -13.99 28.33
CA THR A 217 -17.33 -15.45 28.47
C THR A 217 -17.72 -16.14 27.16
N ASP A 218 -18.45 -15.47 26.28
CA ASP A 218 -18.94 -15.95 24.99
C ASP A 218 -18.06 -15.57 23.79
N ILE A 219 -16.98 -14.82 24.01
CA ILE A 219 -16.02 -14.42 22.95
C ILE A 219 -14.66 -15.06 23.23
N PRO A 220 -14.42 -16.30 22.75
CA PRO A 220 -13.13 -16.96 22.88
C PRO A 220 -12.08 -16.37 21.91
N PRO A 221 -10.76 -16.47 22.19
CA PRO A 221 -9.69 -15.90 21.35
C PRO A 221 -9.73 -16.28 19.86
N GLU A 222 -10.31 -17.43 19.53
CA GLU A 222 -10.49 -17.95 18.17
C GLU A 222 -11.67 -17.32 17.43
N HIS A 223 -12.52 -16.55 18.12
CA HIS A 223 -13.68 -15.91 17.51
C HIS A 223 -13.23 -14.98 16.38
N PRO A 224 -13.86 -15.01 15.19
CA PRO A 224 -13.38 -14.29 14.00
C PRO A 224 -13.35 -12.76 14.17
N ASN A 225 -14.15 -12.23 15.08
CA ASN A 225 -14.16 -10.81 15.44
C ASN A 225 -13.53 -10.51 16.81
N PHE A 226 -12.74 -11.44 17.39
CA PHE A 226 -12.19 -11.27 18.74
C PHE A 226 -11.43 -9.94 18.90
N ASP A 227 -10.50 -9.64 17.99
CA ASP A 227 -9.66 -8.44 18.07
C ASP A 227 -10.44 -7.15 17.91
N THR A 228 -11.40 -7.13 16.99
CA THR A 228 -12.21 -5.95 16.71
C THR A 228 -13.22 -5.70 17.82
N ILE A 229 -13.78 -6.75 18.43
CA ILE A 229 -14.61 -6.68 19.64
C ILE A 229 -13.78 -6.13 20.81
N LEU A 230 -12.60 -6.71 21.07
CA LEU A 230 -11.71 -6.27 22.13
C LEU A 230 -11.36 -4.78 21.97
N TRP A 231 -10.95 -4.38 20.76
CA TRP A 231 -10.66 -2.98 20.45
C TRP A 231 -11.85 -2.05 20.69
N ALA A 232 -13.04 -2.41 20.19
CA ALA A 232 -14.23 -1.56 20.31
C ALA A 232 -14.66 -1.38 21.77
N VAL A 233 -14.44 -2.40 22.61
CA VAL A 233 -14.78 -2.37 24.03
C VAL A 233 -13.75 -1.59 24.84
N VAL A 234 -12.45 -1.84 24.63
CA VAL A 234 -11.38 -1.10 25.30
C VAL A 234 -11.41 0.39 24.93
N SER A 235 -11.78 0.71 23.69
CA SER A 235 -11.98 2.10 23.25
C SER A 235 -13.27 2.74 23.77
N GLY A 236 -14.14 1.97 24.42
CA GLY A 236 -15.40 2.45 25.00
C GLY A 236 -16.53 2.67 23.98
N TYR A 237 -16.42 2.17 22.75
CA TYR A 237 -17.44 2.36 21.72
C TYR A 237 -18.62 1.39 21.88
N ILE A 238 -18.33 0.13 22.21
CA ILE A 238 -19.32 -0.93 22.43
C ILE A 238 -19.13 -1.52 23.83
N THR A 239 -20.22 -1.75 24.55
CA THR A 239 -20.20 -2.39 25.87
C THR A 239 -20.79 -3.79 25.80
N GLY A 240 -20.34 -4.69 26.68
CA GLY A 240 -21.00 -5.97 26.90
C GLY A 240 -22.19 -5.86 27.86
N TYR A 241 -22.78 -7.00 28.15
CA TYR A 241 -23.91 -7.12 29.06
C TYR A 241 -23.45 -7.36 30.50
N PRO A 242 -24.27 -7.01 31.51
CA PRO A 242 -23.93 -7.21 32.92
C PRO A 242 -23.65 -8.67 33.32
N ASP A 243 -24.11 -9.64 32.52
CA ASP A 243 -23.87 -11.07 32.72
C ASP A 243 -22.49 -11.54 32.22
N GLY A 244 -21.64 -10.63 31.75
CA GLY A 244 -20.29 -10.93 31.26
C GLY A 244 -20.25 -11.45 29.82
N THR A 245 -21.37 -11.35 29.07
CA THR A 245 -21.43 -11.71 27.65
C THR A 245 -21.33 -10.49 26.73
N PHE A 246 -20.89 -10.70 25.48
CA PHE A 246 -20.90 -9.68 24.42
C PHE A 246 -22.09 -9.83 23.46
N ARG A 247 -22.50 -11.08 23.23
CA ARG A 247 -23.56 -11.53 22.32
C ARG A 247 -23.29 -11.12 20.87
N ALA A 248 -22.17 -11.61 20.32
CA ALA A 248 -21.67 -11.20 19.00
C ALA A 248 -22.70 -11.38 17.88
N ASP A 249 -23.49 -12.46 17.92
CA ASP A 249 -24.44 -12.82 16.85
C ASP A 249 -25.81 -12.13 16.99
N THR A 250 -26.00 -11.29 18.01
CA THR A 250 -27.26 -10.55 18.18
C THR A 250 -27.29 -9.36 17.22
N PRO A 251 -28.37 -9.16 16.44
CA PRO A 251 -28.54 -7.97 15.62
C PRO A 251 -28.47 -6.67 16.45
N VAL A 252 -27.89 -5.64 15.85
CA VAL A 252 -27.86 -4.29 16.42
C VAL A 252 -29.18 -3.58 16.07
N ASN A 253 -29.75 -2.83 17.02
CA ASN A 253 -30.89 -1.95 16.76
C ASN A 253 -30.47 -0.49 16.54
N ARG A 254 -31.35 0.32 15.95
CA ARG A 254 -31.08 1.74 15.58
C ARG A 254 -30.63 2.58 16.78
N GLY A 255 -31.25 2.38 17.94
CA GLY A 255 -30.87 3.06 19.19
C GLY A 255 -29.45 2.70 19.62
N SER A 256 -29.10 1.42 19.58
CA SER A 256 -27.74 0.94 19.90
C SER A 256 -26.70 1.46 18.93
N LEU A 257 -26.98 1.47 17.62
CA LEU A 257 -26.08 2.07 16.62
C LEU A 257 -25.83 3.55 16.94
N SER A 258 -26.89 4.30 17.25
CA SER A 258 -26.78 5.72 17.61
C SER A 258 -25.86 5.90 18.82
N ALA A 259 -26.03 5.08 19.86
CA ALA A 259 -25.17 5.12 21.05
C ALA A 259 -23.70 4.77 20.75
N ILE A 260 -23.44 3.82 19.84
CA ILE A 260 -22.09 3.46 19.39
C ILE A 260 -21.44 4.64 18.66
N LEU A 261 -22.14 5.24 17.69
CA LEU A 261 -21.59 6.37 16.92
C LEU A 261 -21.39 7.63 17.78
N TYR A 262 -22.29 7.87 18.74
CA TYR A 262 -22.15 8.95 19.70
C TYR A 262 -20.90 8.82 20.55
N ARG A 263 -20.62 7.61 21.10
CA ARG A 263 -19.38 7.33 21.83
C ARG A 263 -18.16 7.40 20.93
N TYR A 264 -18.27 6.91 19.69
CA TYR A 264 -17.22 7.02 18.69
C TYR A 264 -16.83 8.48 18.40
N ALA A 265 -17.81 9.39 18.35
CA ALA A 265 -17.59 10.83 18.21
C ALA A 265 -17.09 11.52 19.50
N GLY A 266 -16.84 10.78 20.58
CA GLY A 266 -16.35 11.31 21.85
C GLY A 266 -17.44 11.80 22.81
N SER A 267 -18.70 11.37 22.62
CA SER A 267 -19.86 11.76 23.44
C SER A 267 -20.03 13.30 23.56
N PRO A 268 -20.08 14.02 22.43
CA PRO A 268 -20.19 15.48 22.42
C PRO A 268 -21.50 15.99 23.02
N ALA A 269 -21.51 17.22 23.53
CA ALA A 269 -22.72 17.81 24.13
C ALA A 269 -23.89 17.88 23.12
N VAL A 270 -25.07 17.41 23.55
CA VAL A 270 -26.30 17.48 22.75
C VAL A 270 -26.85 18.91 22.76
N PRO A 271 -27.15 19.52 21.60
CA PRO A 271 -27.76 20.84 21.56
C PRO A 271 -29.10 20.89 22.31
N PRO A 272 -29.41 21.96 23.07
CA PRO A 272 -30.68 22.07 23.80
C PRO A 272 -31.92 21.95 22.90
N ASN A 273 -31.81 22.40 21.64
CA ASN A 273 -32.84 22.38 20.61
C ASN A 273 -32.76 21.15 19.69
N ALA A 274 -32.00 20.12 20.06
CA ALA A 274 -31.92 18.88 19.28
C ALA A 274 -33.31 18.24 19.14
N PRO A 275 -33.63 17.64 17.96
CA PRO A 275 -34.91 16.99 17.71
C PRO A 275 -35.30 15.97 18.79
N THR A 276 -36.61 15.79 18.97
CA THR A 276 -37.19 14.80 19.88
C THR A 276 -38.20 13.95 19.13
N PHE A 277 -38.30 12.67 19.51
CA PHE A 277 -39.20 11.70 18.86
C PHE A 277 -40.18 11.14 19.89
N SER A 278 -41.40 10.83 19.46
CA SER A 278 -42.50 10.44 20.36
C SER A 278 -42.32 9.08 21.02
N ASP A 279 -41.50 8.22 20.44
CA ASP A 279 -41.21 6.85 20.86
C ASP A 279 -39.88 6.72 21.62
N LEU A 280 -39.25 7.85 21.98
CA LEU A 280 -38.10 7.84 22.88
C LEU A 280 -38.54 7.92 24.34
N THR A 281 -38.11 6.94 25.12
CA THR A 281 -38.25 6.98 26.58
C THR A 281 -37.17 7.90 27.17
N PRO A 282 -37.52 8.95 27.94
CA PRO A 282 -36.55 9.76 28.66
C PRO A 282 -35.69 8.90 29.60
N GLY A 283 -34.37 9.04 29.52
CA GLY A 283 -33.42 8.30 30.34
C GLY A 283 -33.00 6.93 29.81
N SER A 284 -33.39 6.54 28.59
CA SER A 284 -32.76 5.39 27.93
C SER A 284 -31.28 5.67 27.61
N ASP A 285 -30.45 4.62 27.60
CA ASP A 285 -28.99 4.72 27.35
C ASP A 285 -28.62 5.32 25.99
N TYR A 286 -29.57 5.38 25.07
CA TYR A 286 -29.42 5.94 23.73
C TYR A 286 -30.15 7.27 23.53
N ASN A 287 -30.87 7.82 24.51
CA ASN A 287 -31.70 9.02 24.31
C ASN A 287 -30.87 10.21 23.79
N ASP A 288 -29.81 10.56 24.50
CA ASP A 288 -28.91 11.65 24.10
C ASP A 288 -28.22 11.37 22.77
N ALA A 289 -27.86 10.10 22.53
CA ALA A 289 -27.24 9.68 21.29
C ALA A 289 -28.17 9.82 20.07
N VAL A 290 -29.45 9.46 20.22
CA VAL A 290 -30.47 9.62 19.18
C VAL A 290 -30.70 11.09 18.87
N ARG A 291 -30.82 11.92 19.91
CA ARG A 291 -30.99 13.37 19.74
C ARG A 291 -29.77 14.00 19.07
N TRP A 292 -28.57 13.50 19.39
CA TRP A 292 -27.34 13.90 18.74
C TRP A 292 -27.34 13.52 17.25
N VAL A 293 -27.52 12.24 16.88
CA VAL A 293 -27.51 11.84 15.46
C VAL A 293 -28.53 12.60 14.62
N ALA A 294 -29.70 12.93 15.20
CA ALA A 294 -30.70 13.77 14.55
C ALA A 294 -30.26 15.23 14.41
N ALA A 295 -29.67 15.83 15.46
CA ALA A 295 -29.15 17.20 15.38
C ALA A 295 -28.01 17.38 14.37
N TRP A 296 -27.32 16.30 14.02
CA TRP A 296 -26.22 16.28 13.06
C TRP A 296 -26.61 15.80 11.66
N GLY A 297 -27.89 15.53 11.42
CA GLY A 297 -28.38 15.06 10.12
C GLY A 297 -27.86 13.66 9.74
N ILE A 298 -27.43 12.86 10.72
CA ILE A 298 -27.03 11.47 10.51
C ILE A 298 -28.29 10.60 10.36
N ASP A 299 -29.31 10.82 11.19
CA ASP A 299 -30.61 10.16 11.08
C ASP A 299 -31.74 11.08 11.55
N ASP A 300 -32.62 11.46 10.63
CA ASP A 300 -33.74 12.37 10.88
C ASP A 300 -34.97 11.67 11.49
N GLY A 301 -34.93 10.34 11.66
CA GLY A 301 -36.09 9.53 12.05
C GLY A 301 -37.15 9.47 10.95
N PHE A 302 -38.40 9.21 11.34
CA PHE A 302 -39.50 9.00 10.41
C PHE A 302 -40.46 10.19 10.38
N THR A 303 -41.16 10.34 9.25
CA THR A 303 -42.12 11.45 9.01
C THR A 303 -43.33 11.42 9.95
N ASP A 304 -43.59 10.28 10.60
CA ASP A 304 -44.61 10.10 11.64
C ASP A 304 -44.18 10.62 13.03
N GLY A 305 -42.96 11.16 13.16
CA GLY A 305 -42.41 11.68 14.41
C GLY A 305 -41.75 10.62 15.32
N THR A 306 -41.59 9.39 14.82
CA THR A 306 -40.90 8.30 15.53
C THR A 306 -39.43 8.15 15.11
N PHE A 307 -38.61 7.53 15.95
CA PHE A 307 -37.23 7.15 15.65
C PHE A 307 -37.04 5.64 15.40
N ARG A 308 -37.92 4.83 16.01
CA ARG A 308 -37.93 3.36 16.02
C ARG A 308 -36.63 2.75 16.58
N PRO A 309 -36.24 3.09 17.83
CA PRO A 309 -34.94 2.70 18.38
C PRO A 309 -34.72 1.19 18.49
N GLU A 310 -35.79 0.41 18.63
CA GLU A 310 -35.74 -1.05 18.76
C GLU A 310 -35.75 -1.78 17.41
N GLU A 311 -35.88 -1.06 16.28
CA GLU A 311 -35.80 -1.66 14.95
C GLU A 311 -34.36 -2.11 14.65
N GLU A 312 -34.19 -3.37 14.24
CA GLU A 312 -32.89 -3.93 13.89
C GLU A 312 -32.35 -3.30 12.60
N ILE A 313 -31.05 -3.03 12.55
CA ILE A 313 -30.43 -2.39 11.39
C ILE A 313 -30.01 -3.42 10.35
N THR A 314 -30.21 -3.08 9.09
CA THR A 314 -29.65 -3.79 7.94
C THR A 314 -28.32 -3.15 7.50
N ARG A 315 -27.56 -3.82 6.64
CA ARG A 315 -26.37 -3.25 6.00
C ARG A 315 -26.68 -1.95 5.24
N ARG A 316 -27.88 -1.82 4.67
CA ARG A 316 -28.39 -0.59 4.04
C ARG A 316 -28.54 0.55 5.04
N SER A 317 -29.19 0.30 6.17
CA SER A 317 -29.31 1.31 7.23
C SER A 317 -27.94 1.72 7.77
N LEU A 318 -27.04 0.75 7.96
CA LEU A 318 -25.66 1.05 8.36
C LEU A 318 -24.93 1.94 7.35
N ALA A 319 -25.12 1.70 6.05
CA ALA A 319 -24.53 2.50 4.99
C ALA A 319 -24.97 3.96 5.09
N VAL A 320 -26.26 4.21 5.31
CA VAL A 320 -26.80 5.56 5.49
C VAL A 320 -26.16 6.27 6.68
N PHE A 321 -26.12 5.60 7.84
CA PHE A 321 -25.55 6.17 9.06
C PHE A 321 -24.06 6.51 8.89
N LEU A 322 -23.25 5.57 8.39
CA LEU A 322 -21.80 5.78 8.25
C LEU A 322 -21.46 6.77 7.14
N HIS A 323 -22.25 6.82 6.06
CA HIS A 323 -22.06 7.78 4.98
C HIS A 323 -22.27 9.20 5.48
N ARG A 324 -23.38 9.45 6.19
CA ARG A 324 -23.68 10.75 6.77
C ARG A 324 -22.71 11.14 7.89
N LEU A 325 -22.30 10.17 8.72
CA LEU A 325 -21.25 10.39 9.72
C LEU A 325 -19.92 10.83 9.08
N ALA A 326 -19.64 10.37 7.86
CA ALA A 326 -18.47 10.78 7.08
C ALA A 326 -18.64 12.12 6.34
N ASP A 327 -19.64 12.93 6.70
CA ASP A 327 -20.05 14.17 6.02
C ASP A 327 -20.60 13.93 4.60
N SER A 328 -21.34 12.83 4.43
CA SER A 328 -21.90 12.40 3.14
C SER A 328 -20.87 12.52 2.01
N PRO A 329 -19.69 11.89 2.17
CA PRO A 329 -18.58 12.09 1.27
C PRO A 329 -19.03 11.69 -0.11
N ARG A 330 -18.62 12.46 -1.11
CA ARG A 330 -18.98 12.18 -2.49
C ARG A 330 -18.61 10.73 -2.79
N VAL A 331 -19.63 9.93 -3.10
CA VAL A 331 -19.45 8.54 -3.51
C VAL A 331 -18.51 8.56 -4.70
N PRO A 332 -17.31 7.98 -4.56
CA PRO A 332 -16.35 8.01 -5.63
C PRO A 332 -17.03 7.39 -6.90
N PRO A 333 -16.95 7.95 -8.13
CA PRO A 333 -17.70 7.44 -9.30
C PRO A 333 -17.53 5.95 -9.66
N ASP A 334 -16.45 5.31 -9.20
CA ASP A 334 -16.16 3.86 -9.31
C ASP A 334 -16.52 3.05 -8.07
N ALA A 335 -17.10 3.65 -7.03
CA ALA A 335 -17.71 2.89 -5.93
C ALA A 335 -18.83 1.99 -6.44
N HIS A 336 -19.45 2.38 -7.56
CA HIS A 336 -20.39 1.60 -8.38
C HIS A 336 -19.73 0.48 -9.21
N ILE A 337 -18.40 0.50 -9.36
CA ILE A 337 -17.57 -0.56 -9.97
C ILE A 337 -16.96 -1.47 -8.88
N TYR A 338 -16.87 -1.00 -7.62
CA TYR A 338 -16.44 -1.79 -6.46
C TYR A 338 -17.53 -2.62 -5.80
N SER A 339 -18.81 -2.47 -6.18
CA SER A 339 -19.75 -3.55 -5.93
C SER A 339 -19.44 -4.68 -6.92
N ALA A 340 -18.38 -5.45 -6.64
CA ALA A 340 -18.28 -6.85 -7.07
C ALA A 340 -19.54 -7.65 -6.67
N TYR A 341 -20.37 -7.04 -5.82
CA TYR A 341 -21.65 -7.50 -5.36
C TYR A 341 -22.78 -7.31 -6.37
N SER A 342 -23.34 -8.45 -6.78
CA SER A 342 -24.40 -8.57 -7.79
C SER A 342 -25.73 -7.89 -7.42
N ASP A 343 -25.92 -7.51 -6.16
CA ASP A 343 -27.17 -7.04 -5.55
C ASP A 343 -27.13 -5.56 -5.09
N ILE A 344 -26.10 -4.80 -5.48
CA ILE A 344 -26.09 -3.33 -5.39
C ILE A 344 -26.32 -2.76 -6.80
N LEU A 345 -27.57 -2.38 -7.09
CA LEU A 345 -27.99 -1.99 -8.43
C LEU A 345 -28.40 -0.51 -8.52
N PRO A 346 -28.00 0.22 -9.59
CA PRO A 346 -28.45 1.59 -9.83
C PRO A 346 -29.98 1.72 -9.74
N GLY A 347 -30.46 2.73 -9.03
CA GLY A 347 -31.89 3.02 -8.87
C GLY A 347 -32.57 2.36 -7.66
N MET A 348 -31.86 1.53 -6.89
CA MET A 348 -32.38 1.03 -5.61
C MET A 348 -32.36 2.12 -4.52
N PRO A 349 -33.21 2.02 -3.48
CA PRO A 349 -33.15 2.91 -2.33
C PRO A 349 -31.76 2.92 -1.69
N ASN A 350 -31.24 4.09 -1.33
CA ASN A 350 -29.91 4.25 -0.71
C ASN A 350 -28.76 3.65 -1.52
N TYR A 351 -28.88 3.62 -2.86
CA TYR A 351 -27.86 3.10 -3.76
C TYR A 351 -26.51 3.78 -3.56
N GLU A 352 -26.49 5.11 -3.37
CA GLU A 352 -25.25 5.87 -3.20
C GLU A 352 -24.53 5.49 -1.91
N GLU A 353 -25.25 5.42 -0.79
CA GLU A 353 -24.69 5.07 0.51
C GLU A 353 -24.22 3.61 0.51
N LEU A 354 -25.00 2.69 -0.08
CA LEU A 354 -24.62 1.29 -0.25
C LEU A 354 -23.37 1.12 -1.12
N ALA A 355 -23.31 1.80 -2.26
CA ALA A 355 -22.15 1.76 -3.15
C ALA A 355 -20.91 2.34 -2.47
N TRP A 356 -21.07 3.45 -1.74
CA TRP A 356 -19.99 4.01 -0.94
C TRP A 356 -19.51 3.02 0.12
N LEU A 357 -20.41 2.46 0.93
CA LEU A 357 -20.03 1.53 1.99
C LEU A 357 -19.34 0.29 1.40
N ALA A 358 -19.85 -0.28 0.30
CA ALA A 358 -19.22 -1.39 -0.41
C ALA A 358 -17.82 -1.06 -0.93
N SER A 359 -17.60 0.18 -1.40
CA SER A 359 -16.28 0.63 -1.88
C SER A 359 -15.23 0.85 -0.78
N THR A 360 -15.68 0.99 0.46
CA THR A 360 -14.78 1.22 1.60
C THR A 360 -14.28 -0.09 2.22
N PHE A 361 -14.76 -1.27 1.83
CA PHE A 361 -14.43 -2.54 2.51
C PHE A 361 -14.69 -2.57 4.04
N VAL A 362 -15.37 -1.55 4.60
CA VAL A 362 -15.80 -1.47 6.00
C VAL A 362 -16.78 -2.58 6.33
N VAL A 363 -17.63 -2.93 5.36
CA VAL A 363 -18.42 -4.15 5.36
C VAL A 363 -17.94 -5.01 4.21
N VAL A 364 -17.53 -6.23 4.53
CA VAL A 364 -17.21 -7.25 3.52
C VAL A 364 -18.51 -8.00 3.21
N GLY A 365 -18.86 -8.09 1.93
CA GLY A 365 -20.00 -8.87 1.47
C GLY A 365 -19.81 -10.37 1.61
N ASN A 366 -20.82 -11.10 1.19
CA ASN A 366 -20.95 -12.53 1.41
C ASN A 366 -20.07 -13.34 0.44
N PRO A 367 -19.69 -14.59 0.79
CA PRO A 367 -18.85 -15.45 -0.06
C PRO A 367 -19.46 -15.77 -1.44
N ASP A 368 -20.77 -15.63 -1.58
CA ASP A 368 -21.51 -15.83 -2.84
C ASP A 368 -21.40 -14.64 -3.81
N GLY A 369 -20.69 -13.58 -3.43
CA GLY A 369 -20.57 -12.37 -4.23
C GLY A 369 -21.81 -11.47 -4.14
N SER A 370 -22.59 -11.54 -3.06
CA SER A 370 -23.63 -10.55 -2.71
C SER A 370 -23.17 -9.62 -1.59
N PHE A 371 -23.67 -8.39 -1.53
CA PHE A 371 -23.47 -7.47 -0.42
C PHE A 371 -24.51 -7.68 0.68
N GLY A 372 -25.68 -8.23 0.36
CA GLY A 372 -26.80 -8.41 1.27
C GLY A 372 -27.28 -7.10 1.90
N PRO A 373 -27.74 -6.08 1.14
CA PRO A 373 -28.20 -4.80 1.67
C PRO A 373 -29.21 -4.91 2.82
N ASP A 374 -30.09 -5.91 2.76
CA ASP A 374 -31.17 -6.11 3.75
C ASP A 374 -30.81 -7.13 4.83
N GLN A 375 -29.56 -7.63 4.83
CA GLN A 375 -29.04 -8.49 5.89
C GLN A 375 -28.84 -7.68 7.17
N LEU A 376 -29.26 -8.24 8.30
CA LEU A 376 -29.07 -7.65 9.62
C LEU A 376 -27.59 -7.55 9.99
N VAL A 377 -27.22 -6.50 10.73
CA VAL A 377 -25.86 -6.31 11.22
C VAL A 377 -25.74 -6.81 12.65
N GLU A 378 -25.00 -7.91 12.83
CA GLU A 378 -24.69 -8.48 14.14
C GLU A 378 -23.68 -7.63 14.92
N ARG A 379 -23.74 -7.66 16.25
CA ARG A 379 -22.86 -6.87 17.14
C ARG A 379 -21.37 -7.12 16.92
N GLY A 380 -20.96 -8.36 16.65
CA GLY A 380 -19.57 -8.70 16.34
C GLY A 380 -19.12 -8.10 15.00
N ALA A 381 -19.98 -8.17 13.98
CA ALA A 381 -19.73 -7.54 12.68
C ALA A 381 -19.68 -6.01 12.79
N MET A 382 -20.52 -5.40 13.64
CA MET A 382 -20.47 -3.97 13.94
C MET A 382 -19.11 -3.53 14.50
N ALA A 383 -18.55 -4.28 15.47
CA ALA A 383 -17.24 -3.99 16.04
C ALA A 383 -16.14 -4.03 14.96
N ARG A 384 -16.21 -5.02 14.07
CA ARG A 384 -15.34 -5.13 12.90
C ARG A 384 -15.49 -3.91 11.98
N SER A 385 -16.70 -3.58 11.57
CA SER A 385 -16.94 -2.44 10.68
C SER A 385 -16.44 -1.12 11.27
N LEU A 386 -16.66 -0.89 12.57
CA LEU A 386 -16.16 0.31 13.24
C LEU A 386 -14.63 0.39 13.24
N ASN A 387 -13.94 -0.75 13.41
CA ASN A 387 -12.48 -0.81 13.36
C ASN A 387 -11.95 -0.48 11.96
N PHE A 388 -12.51 -1.09 10.91
CA PHE A 388 -12.15 -0.78 9.52
C PHE A 388 -12.49 0.66 9.14
N TYR A 389 -13.60 1.19 9.62
CA TYR A 389 -13.97 2.58 9.41
C TYR A 389 -12.96 3.54 10.05
N ARG A 390 -12.40 3.20 11.22
CA ARG A 390 -11.39 4.01 11.92
C ARG A 390 -10.00 3.95 11.31
N PHE A 391 -9.53 2.77 10.91
CA PHE A 391 -8.12 2.55 10.55
C PHE A 391 -7.91 2.21 9.08
N GLY A 392 -8.91 1.71 8.38
CA GLY A 392 -8.83 1.41 6.95
C GLY A 392 -8.77 2.66 6.07
N PHE A 393 -9.19 3.82 6.59
CA PHE A 393 -9.28 5.09 5.87
C PHE A 393 -9.00 6.28 6.79
N ASN A 394 -8.25 7.27 6.29
CA ASN A 394 -7.99 8.50 7.02
C ASN A 394 -9.17 9.49 6.84
N PHE A 395 -10.33 9.18 7.44
CA PHE A 395 -11.47 10.11 7.49
C PHE A 395 -11.32 11.08 8.68
N PRO A 396 -11.53 12.39 8.48
CA PRO A 396 -11.60 13.32 9.61
C PRO A 396 -12.81 12.97 10.48
N VAL A 397 -12.59 12.76 11.78
CA VAL A 397 -13.68 12.61 12.75
C VAL A 397 -14.33 13.99 12.95
N ILE A 398 -15.61 14.12 12.61
CA ILE A 398 -16.33 15.38 12.77
C ILE A 398 -16.65 15.59 14.25
N GLY A 399 -16.22 16.75 14.76
CA GLY A 399 -16.71 17.33 15.99
C GLY A 399 -16.56 18.85 15.92
N THR A 400 -17.70 19.58 15.98
CA THR A 400 -17.90 20.90 16.64
C THR A 400 -18.79 21.96 15.95
N SER A 401 -19.41 21.76 14.78
CA SER A 401 -20.51 22.68 14.37
C SER A 401 -21.72 22.06 13.63
N PRO A 402 -22.97 22.16 14.15
CA PRO A 402 -24.16 21.57 13.54
C PRO A 402 -24.44 22.11 12.13
N ALA A 403 -24.89 21.24 11.23
CA ALA A 403 -25.25 21.59 9.85
C ALA A 403 -26.59 22.36 9.81
N PRO A 404 -26.77 23.33 8.88
CA PRO A 404 -28.05 23.98 8.69
C PRO A 404 -29.08 23.00 8.10
N ALA A 405 -30.29 23.02 8.66
CA ALA A 405 -31.41 22.19 8.24
C ALA A 405 -31.69 22.35 6.74
N SER A 406 -31.47 21.29 5.97
CA SER A 406 -31.80 21.24 4.55
C SER A 406 -33.09 20.45 4.37
N THR A 407 -34.10 21.10 3.80
CA THR A 407 -35.38 20.48 3.44
C THR A 407 -35.19 19.50 2.29
N HIS A 408 -35.19 18.20 2.58
CA HIS A 408 -35.25 17.15 1.55
C HIS A 408 -36.62 16.48 1.57
N VAL A 409 -37.23 16.40 0.39
CA VAL A 409 -38.52 15.73 0.13
C VAL A 409 -38.26 14.24 -0.08
N SER A 410 -38.91 13.39 0.72
CA SER A 410 -38.87 11.92 0.63
C SER A 410 -39.84 11.42 -0.45
N VAL A 411 -39.42 10.44 -1.25
CA VAL A 411 -40.27 9.80 -2.28
C VAL A 411 -40.62 8.38 -1.84
N ASP A 412 -41.92 8.08 -1.80
CA ASP A 412 -42.50 6.76 -1.50
C ASP A 412 -42.19 5.73 -2.60
N ALA A 413 -42.10 4.46 -2.20
CA ALA A 413 -41.88 3.32 -3.07
C ALA A 413 -43.15 2.95 -3.88
N GLY A 414 -43.08 3.00 -5.21
CA GLY A 414 -44.05 2.33 -6.07
C GLY A 414 -44.20 2.84 -7.51
N VAL A 415 -43.92 1.95 -8.48
CA VAL A 415 -44.35 1.93 -9.89
C VAL A 415 -43.56 2.79 -10.91
N ILE A 416 -42.93 2.09 -11.88
CA ILE A 416 -42.33 2.63 -13.12
C ILE A 416 -43.37 2.54 -14.26
N PRO A 417 -43.43 3.51 -15.19
CA PRO A 417 -42.92 3.20 -16.54
C PRO A 417 -42.06 4.30 -17.20
N ASP A 418 -41.12 3.78 -18.00
CA ASP A 418 -40.35 4.31 -19.14
C ASP A 418 -39.29 5.43 -18.99
N ALA A 419 -38.11 5.12 -19.55
CA ALA A 419 -36.94 5.98 -19.72
C ALA A 419 -37.01 6.79 -21.05
N PRO A 420 -36.04 7.67 -21.39
CA PRO A 420 -35.04 8.37 -20.56
C PRO A 420 -35.05 9.91 -20.79
N THR A 421 -34.64 10.73 -19.82
CA THR A 421 -34.02 12.05 -20.14
C THR A 421 -33.11 12.59 -19.02
N THR A 422 -31.81 12.68 -19.36
CA THR A 422 -30.77 13.67 -18.98
C THR A 422 -30.39 13.94 -17.51
N ALA A 423 -29.09 13.74 -17.25
CA ALA A 423 -28.29 14.08 -16.06
C ALA A 423 -28.02 15.59 -15.86
N SER A 424 -27.62 16.01 -14.64
CA SER A 424 -26.30 16.68 -14.43
C SER A 424 -26.11 17.27 -13.02
N GLY A 425 -24.94 17.00 -12.43
CA GLY A 425 -24.18 17.93 -11.59
C GLY A 425 -22.72 17.92 -12.07
N THR A 426 -22.10 19.09 -12.29
CA THR A 426 -20.80 19.22 -12.97
C THR A 426 -19.64 18.68 -12.13
N ALA A 427 -18.86 17.73 -12.68
CA ALA A 427 -17.73 17.13 -11.98
C ALA A 427 -16.50 18.05 -11.80
N PHE A 428 -16.37 19.07 -12.65
CA PHE A 428 -15.30 20.09 -12.60
C PHE A 428 -15.89 21.50 -12.63
N THR A 429 -15.41 22.38 -11.77
CA THR A 429 -15.96 23.73 -11.56
C THR A 429 -15.71 24.70 -12.70
N ASP A 430 -14.70 24.43 -13.54
CA ASP A 430 -14.37 25.18 -14.76
C ASP A 430 -14.99 24.56 -16.03
N VAL A 431 -15.94 23.61 -15.88
CA VAL A 431 -16.65 22.95 -16.98
C VAL A 431 -18.15 23.05 -16.76
N PRO A 432 -18.76 24.23 -17.00
CA PRO A 432 -20.18 24.45 -16.77
C PRO A 432 -21.06 23.69 -17.78
N PRO A 433 -22.34 23.40 -17.45
CA PRO A 433 -23.28 22.81 -18.41
C PRO A 433 -23.40 23.73 -19.63
N GLY A 434 -23.07 23.21 -20.81
CA GLY A 434 -23.00 23.98 -22.07
C GLY A 434 -21.58 24.30 -22.56
N ALA A 435 -20.55 23.99 -21.78
CA ALA A 435 -19.17 24.03 -22.25
C ALA A 435 -18.94 23.08 -23.44
N LEU A 436 -18.02 23.42 -24.34
CA LEU A 436 -17.61 22.54 -25.43
C LEU A 436 -17.05 21.23 -24.84
N PHE A 437 -17.49 20.09 -25.38
CA PHE A 437 -17.15 18.76 -24.87
C PHE A 437 -17.57 18.48 -23.41
N TYR A 438 -18.55 19.23 -22.87
CA TYR A 438 -19.07 19.02 -21.51
C TYR A 438 -19.42 17.55 -21.24
N ARG A 439 -20.12 16.89 -22.18
CA ARG A 439 -20.52 15.48 -22.05
C ARG A 439 -19.30 14.56 -22.00
N GLU A 440 -18.36 14.75 -22.90
CA GLU A 440 -17.17 13.90 -23.02
C GLU A 440 -16.22 14.09 -21.83
N ILE A 441 -16.10 15.32 -21.33
CA ILE A 441 -15.33 15.64 -20.11
C ILE A 441 -16.02 15.06 -18.87
N SER A 442 -17.35 15.15 -18.79
CA SER A 442 -18.13 14.53 -17.70
C SER A 442 -17.96 13.02 -17.71
N TRP A 443 -18.04 12.38 -18.89
CA TRP A 443 -17.75 10.97 -19.04
C TRP A 443 -16.32 10.62 -18.61
N LEU A 444 -15.29 11.41 -19.00
CA LEU A 444 -13.92 11.16 -18.52
C LEU A 444 -13.81 11.23 -16.99
N ALA A 445 -14.61 12.08 -16.34
CA ALA A 445 -14.66 12.18 -14.89
C ALA A 445 -15.36 10.97 -14.25
N GLU A 446 -16.49 10.57 -14.83
CA GLU A 446 -17.32 9.43 -14.40
C GLU A 446 -16.57 8.10 -14.57
N SER A 447 -15.97 7.89 -15.74
CA SER A 447 -15.10 6.74 -16.06
C SER A 447 -13.72 6.83 -15.40
N ARG A 448 -13.44 7.91 -14.65
CA ARG A 448 -12.20 8.17 -13.92
C ARG A 448 -10.92 8.07 -14.73
N VAL A 449 -11.03 8.30 -16.02
CA VAL A 449 -9.90 8.45 -16.91
C VAL A 449 -9.23 9.81 -16.65
N SER A 450 -10.00 10.85 -16.29
CA SER A 450 -9.50 12.14 -15.78
C SER A 450 -9.91 12.38 -14.33
N THR A 451 -8.96 12.80 -13.48
CA THR A 451 -9.21 13.16 -12.08
C THR A 451 -9.27 14.68 -11.83
N GLY A 452 -8.85 15.49 -12.80
CA GLY A 452 -8.69 16.95 -12.66
C GLY A 452 -7.64 17.35 -11.62
N TRP A 453 -7.59 18.65 -11.32
CA TRP A 453 -6.78 19.23 -10.24
C TRP A 453 -7.66 19.62 -9.08
N ILE A 454 -7.24 19.29 -7.86
CA ILE A 454 -7.88 19.78 -6.65
C ILE A 454 -7.36 21.20 -6.41
N GLU A 455 -8.27 22.17 -6.36
CA GLU A 455 -7.95 23.56 -6.05
C GLU A 455 -7.98 23.80 -4.54
N ALA A 456 -7.39 24.92 -4.11
CA ALA A 456 -7.48 25.38 -2.73
C ALA A 456 -8.96 25.61 -2.37
N GLY A 457 -9.51 24.77 -1.49
CA GLY A 457 -10.95 24.72 -1.18
C GLY A 457 -11.66 23.44 -1.63
N GLY A 458 -10.94 22.43 -2.14
CA GLY A 458 -11.46 21.08 -2.38
C GLY A 458 -12.28 20.93 -3.67
N THR A 459 -12.56 22.01 -4.37
CA THR A 459 -13.16 21.98 -5.71
C THR A 459 -12.18 21.40 -6.73
N ARG A 460 -12.68 20.93 -7.87
CA ARG A 460 -11.84 20.34 -8.92
C ARG A 460 -11.94 21.10 -10.23
N THR A 461 -10.82 21.38 -10.88
CA THR A 461 -10.77 21.93 -12.24
C THR A 461 -10.30 20.88 -13.25
N TYR A 462 -10.81 20.95 -14.47
CA TYR A 462 -10.42 20.11 -15.60
C TYR A 462 -9.35 20.75 -16.48
N ARG A 463 -9.33 22.08 -16.52
CA ARG A 463 -8.49 22.95 -17.36
C ARG A 463 -8.62 22.60 -18.86
N PRO A 464 -9.83 22.79 -19.46
CA PRO A 464 -10.15 22.38 -20.84
C PRO A 464 -9.13 22.78 -21.89
N ALA A 465 -8.66 24.03 -21.83
CA ALA A 465 -7.74 24.61 -22.81
C ALA A 465 -6.26 24.31 -22.54
N GLN A 466 -5.94 23.55 -21.49
CA GLN A 466 -4.55 23.19 -21.19
C GLN A 466 -4.07 22.11 -22.17
N GLN A 467 -2.82 22.24 -22.61
CA GLN A 467 -2.16 21.24 -23.44
C GLN A 467 -1.86 19.97 -22.63
N VAL A 468 -1.93 18.81 -23.28
CA VAL A 468 -1.63 17.51 -22.65
C VAL A 468 -0.15 17.16 -22.83
N ASN A 469 0.53 16.89 -21.72
CA ASN A 469 1.90 16.37 -21.72
C ASN A 469 1.92 14.84 -21.91
N ARG A 470 3.06 14.30 -22.34
CA ARG A 470 3.23 12.86 -22.61
C ARG A 470 3.02 11.97 -21.38
N ASP A 471 3.40 12.44 -20.20
CA ASP A 471 3.15 11.75 -18.94
C ASP A 471 1.65 11.70 -18.59
N GLN A 472 0.92 12.79 -18.81
CA GLN A 472 -0.52 12.85 -18.65
C GLN A 472 -1.22 11.92 -19.64
N MET A 473 -0.75 11.84 -20.89
CA MET A 473 -1.23 10.86 -21.88
C MET A 473 -1.05 9.42 -21.38
N ALA A 474 0.08 9.10 -20.73
CA ALA A 474 0.28 7.78 -20.13
C ALA A 474 -0.76 7.49 -19.04
N ALA A 475 -1.02 8.46 -18.16
CA ALA A 475 -2.03 8.32 -17.12
C ALA A 475 -3.45 8.17 -17.70
N PHE A 476 -3.79 8.90 -18.76
CA PHE A 476 -5.05 8.78 -19.49
C PHE A 476 -5.24 7.36 -20.03
N LEU A 477 -4.27 6.84 -20.79
CA LEU A 477 -4.37 5.52 -21.41
C LEU A 477 -4.33 4.37 -20.40
N PHE A 478 -3.48 4.47 -19.37
CA PHE A 478 -3.42 3.46 -18.31
C PHE A 478 -4.75 3.32 -17.55
N ARG A 479 -5.41 4.46 -17.27
CA ARG A 479 -6.73 4.45 -16.63
C ARG A 479 -7.83 3.99 -17.58
N LEU A 480 -7.74 4.36 -18.86
CA LEU A 480 -8.67 3.88 -19.88
C LEU A 480 -8.61 2.36 -20.03
N ALA A 481 -7.42 1.76 -19.91
CA ALA A 481 -7.23 0.30 -19.91
C ALA A 481 -7.72 -0.40 -18.63
N GLY A 482 -8.43 0.30 -17.74
CA GLY A 482 -8.94 -0.29 -16.50
C GLY A 482 -7.90 -0.45 -15.39
N ARG A 483 -6.78 0.28 -15.45
CA ARG A 483 -5.68 0.25 -14.46
C ARG A 483 -5.12 -1.17 -14.28
N PRO A 484 -4.55 -1.76 -15.34
CA PRO A 484 -4.08 -3.14 -15.32
C PRO A 484 -3.09 -3.39 -14.17
N ASP A 485 -3.12 -4.60 -13.62
CA ASP A 485 -2.22 -5.02 -12.54
C ASP A 485 -0.79 -5.20 -13.07
N PHE A 486 -0.09 -4.08 -13.18
CA PHE A 486 1.26 -3.97 -13.71
C PHE A 486 2.24 -3.57 -12.61
N VAL A 487 3.32 -4.34 -12.49
CA VAL A 487 4.46 -4.06 -11.61
C VAL A 487 5.59 -3.45 -12.45
N PRO A 488 5.96 -2.17 -12.24
CA PRO A 488 7.02 -1.55 -13.01
C PRO A 488 8.40 -2.13 -12.62
N PRO A 489 9.38 -2.16 -13.55
CA PRO A 489 10.71 -2.68 -13.26
C PRO A 489 11.44 -1.85 -12.21
N LEU A 490 12.40 -2.46 -11.50
CA LEU A 490 13.24 -1.75 -10.50
C LEU A 490 14.18 -0.72 -11.13
N GLN A 491 14.47 -0.86 -12.43
CA GLN A 491 15.20 0.11 -13.23
C GLN A 491 14.30 0.65 -14.34
N SER A 492 14.32 1.96 -14.55
CA SER A 492 13.50 2.59 -15.58
C SER A 492 13.94 2.17 -16.99
N PRO A 493 12.99 1.87 -17.89
CA PRO A 493 13.30 1.65 -19.30
C PRO A 493 13.69 2.94 -20.05
N PHE A 494 13.52 4.11 -19.41
CA PHE A 494 13.85 5.42 -19.97
C PHE A 494 14.85 6.17 -19.09
N ALA A 495 15.92 6.68 -19.69
CA ALA A 495 17.00 7.39 -18.99
C ALA A 495 16.53 8.69 -18.32
N ASP A 496 15.46 9.31 -18.83
CA ASP A 496 14.91 10.59 -18.35
C ASP A 496 13.66 10.44 -17.46
N VAL A 497 13.33 9.22 -17.02
CA VAL A 497 12.21 8.97 -16.11
C VAL A 497 12.71 8.21 -14.88
N PRO A 498 12.95 8.87 -13.74
CA PRO A 498 13.34 8.19 -12.51
C PRO A 498 12.18 7.35 -11.94
N THR A 499 12.50 6.31 -11.17
CA THR A 499 11.50 5.42 -10.52
C THR A 499 10.61 6.17 -9.51
N THR A 500 11.02 7.35 -9.06
CA THR A 500 10.27 8.25 -8.18
C THR A 500 9.31 9.19 -8.92
N HIS A 501 9.29 9.17 -10.26
CA HIS A 501 8.40 10.03 -11.05
C HIS A 501 6.93 9.67 -10.78
N ALA A 502 6.05 10.67 -10.64
CA ALA A 502 4.65 10.49 -10.26
C ALA A 502 3.84 9.57 -11.21
N PHE A 503 4.25 9.49 -12.47
CA PHE A 503 3.66 8.62 -13.49
C PHE A 503 4.60 7.49 -13.96
N TYR A 504 5.57 7.09 -13.12
CA TYR A 504 6.57 6.07 -13.49
C TYR A 504 5.92 4.73 -13.89
N LYS A 505 4.88 4.31 -13.15
CA LYS A 505 4.16 3.06 -13.41
C LYS A 505 3.46 3.10 -14.77
N GLU A 506 2.73 4.17 -15.06
CA GLU A 506 1.97 4.33 -16.30
C GLU A 506 2.88 4.47 -17.52
N ILE A 507 3.99 5.18 -17.39
CA ILE A 507 4.99 5.33 -18.46
C ILE A 507 5.67 3.99 -18.75
N SER A 508 6.03 3.23 -17.71
CA SER A 508 6.64 1.90 -17.86
C SER A 508 5.68 0.87 -18.48
N TRP A 509 4.38 0.97 -18.14
CA TRP A 509 3.34 0.15 -18.75
C TRP A 509 3.17 0.44 -20.25
N LEU A 510 3.17 1.72 -20.66
CA LEU A 510 3.12 2.04 -22.10
C LEU A 510 4.27 1.42 -22.89
N TRP A 511 5.45 1.30 -22.26
CA TRP A 511 6.61 0.66 -22.87
C TRP A 511 6.41 -0.86 -22.96
N SER A 512 5.93 -1.53 -21.91
CA SER A 512 5.68 -2.98 -21.93
C SER A 512 4.63 -3.38 -22.97
N GLU A 513 3.58 -2.57 -23.10
CA GLU A 513 2.50 -2.79 -24.09
C GLU A 513 2.87 -2.31 -25.50
N LYS A 514 4.09 -1.79 -25.71
CA LYS A 514 4.55 -1.22 -27.00
C LYS A 514 3.66 -0.08 -27.51
N ILE A 515 2.96 0.61 -26.61
CA ILE A 515 2.15 1.79 -26.93
C ILE A 515 3.05 3.03 -27.08
N SER A 516 4.18 3.09 -26.37
CA SER A 516 5.23 4.08 -26.64
C SER A 516 6.60 3.57 -26.25
N GLU A 517 7.52 3.54 -27.22
CA GLU A 517 8.91 3.11 -27.00
C GLU A 517 9.91 4.27 -26.80
N GLY A 518 9.42 5.51 -26.78
CA GLY A 518 10.24 6.71 -26.64
C GLY A 518 11.17 6.96 -27.82
N TRP A 519 12.17 7.81 -27.62
CA TRP A 519 13.22 8.09 -28.60
C TRP A 519 14.47 7.32 -28.25
N ARG A 520 15.07 6.68 -29.24
CA ARG A 520 16.40 6.13 -29.10
C ARG A 520 17.41 7.25 -29.31
N GLU A 521 18.25 7.46 -28.32
CA GLU A 521 19.30 8.47 -28.34
C GLU A 521 20.58 7.91 -28.99
N ALA A 522 21.51 8.79 -29.34
CA ALA A 522 22.73 8.43 -30.07
C ALA A 522 23.65 7.47 -29.28
N ASP A 523 23.58 7.51 -27.95
CA ASP A 523 24.31 6.61 -27.04
C ASP A 523 23.63 5.24 -26.86
N GLY A 524 22.51 5.00 -27.54
CA GLY A 524 21.74 3.77 -27.45
C GLY A 524 20.73 3.73 -26.31
N THR A 525 20.68 4.74 -25.43
CA THR A 525 19.65 4.87 -24.39
C THR A 525 18.31 5.26 -25.01
N ARG A 526 17.24 5.20 -24.20
CA ARG A 526 15.90 5.64 -24.61
C ARG A 526 15.39 6.75 -23.70
N THR A 527 14.73 7.76 -24.26
CA THR A 527 14.05 8.82 -23.49
C THR A 527 12.55 8.84 -23.76
N PHE A 528 11.75 9.15 -22.75
CA PHE A 528 10.27 9.27 -22.86
C PHE A 528 9.79 10.72 -22.99
N ARG A 529 10.56 11.69 -22.50
CA ARG A 529 10.28 13.14 -22.50
C ARG A 529 8.93 13.46 -21.85
N PRO A 530 8.74 13.17 -20.55
CA PRO A 530 7.43 13.19 -19.89
C PRO A 530 6.71 14.54 -19.97
N ALA A 531 7.45 15.65 -19.85
CA ALA A 531 6.91 16.99 -19.88
C ALA A 531 6.65 17.55 -21.30
N ALA A 532 7.03 16.83 -22.36
CA ALA A 532 6.82 17.31 -23.72
C ALA A 532 5.32 17.25 -24.07
N THR A 533 4.84 18.28 -24.75
CA THR A 533 3.45 18.34 -25.24
C THR A 533 3.20 17.31 -26.32
N VAL A 534 2.01 16.72 -26.32
CA VAL A 534 1.56 15.77 -27.35
C VAL A 534 0.86 16.53 -28.48
N ASN A 535 1.29 16.30 -29.72
CA ASN A 535 0.59 16.77 -30.91
C ASN A 535 -0.52 15.81 -31.32
N ARG A 536 -1.49 16.27 -32.11
CA ARG A 536 -2.67 15.50 -32.50
C ARG A 536 -2.33 14.24 -33.31
N ASP A 537 -1.29 14.30 -34.13
CA ASP A 537 -0.77 13.16 -34.87
C ASP A 537 -0.14 12.08 -33.96
N GLN A 538 0.60 12.50 -32.93
CA GLN A 538 1.14 11.62 -31.91
C GLN A 538 0.03 10.99 -31.07
N MET A 539 -1.03 11.75 -30.73
CA MET A 539 -2.22 11.21 -30.06
C MET A 539 -2.91 10.12 -30.90
N ALA A 540 -3.02 10.31 -32.22
CA ALA A 540 -3.55 9.28 -33.12
C ALA A 540 -2.71 8.00 -33.06
N ALA A 541 -1.38 8.12 -33.01
CA ALA A 541 -0.47 6.99 -32.87
C ALA A 541 -0.60 6.28 -31.51
N PHE A 542 -0.80 7.03 -30.42
CA PHE A 542 -1.07 6.48 -29.09
C PHE A 542 -2.35 5.65 -29.06
N ILE A 543 -3.48 6.21 -29.53
CA ILE A 543 -4.78 5.52 -29.52
C ILE A 543 -4.75 4.27 -30.42
N TYR A 544 -4.17 4.38 -31.63
CA TYR A 544 -4.07 3.23 -32.54
C TYR A 544 -3.28 2.07 -31.94
N ARG A 545 -2.15 2.36 -31.27
CA ARG A 545 -1.35 1.31 -30.61
C ARG A 545 -2.03 0.76 -29.36
N HIS A 546 -2.71 1.60 -28.58
CA HIS A 546 -3.53 1.15 -27.45
C HIS A 546 -4.65 0.20 -27.89
N ALA A 547 -5.23 0.40 -29.07
CA ALA A 547 -6.20 -0.52 -29.68
C ALA A 547 -5.58 -1.83 -30.21
N GLY A 548 -4.33 -2.15 -29.86
CA GLY A 548 -3.64 -3.36 -30.30
C GLY A 548 -3.08 -3.27 -31.73
N SER A 549 -2.96 -2.06 -32.29
CA SER A 549 -2.50 -1.83 -33.67
C SER A 549 -3.29 -2.63 -34.72
N PRO A 550 -4.62 -2.44 -34.80
CA PRO A 550 -5.50 -3.26 -35.63
C PRO A 550 -5.10 -3.25 -37.10
N ALA A 551 -5.23 -4.39 -37.78
CA ALA A 551 -4.93 -4.49 -39.21
C ALA A 551 -5.83 -3.52 -40.00
N TYR A 552 -5.21 -2.51 -40.62
CA TYR A 552 -5.90 -1.47 -41.36
C TYR A 552 -5.01 -0.98 -42.51
N GLU A 553 -5.56 -0.94 -43.71
CA GLU A 553 -4.89 -0.43 -44.90
C GLU A 553 -5.72 0.72 -45.50
N PRO A 554 -5.19 1.96 -45.53
CA PRO A 554 -5.88 3.09 -46.17
C PRO A 554 -6.03 2.88 -47.68
N ASP A 555 -7.12 3.37 -48.27
CA ASP A 555 -7.45 3.27 -49.70
C ASP A 555 -6.63 4.22 -50.61
N GLY A 556 -5.61 4.88 -50.06
CA GLY A 556 -4.81 5.88 -50.77
C GLY A 556 -5.48 7.26 -50.90
N GLN A 557 -6.67 7.47 -50.34
CA GLN A 557 -7.32 8.78 -50.27
C GLN A 557 -7.44 9.25 -48.82
N SER A 558 -6.93 10.45 -48.54
CA SER A 558 -7.01 10.99 -47.19
C SER A 558 -8.42 11.51 -46.88
N ALA A 559 -8.94 11.11 -45.72
CA ALA A 559 -10.18 11.66 -45.17
C ALA A 559 -10.06 13.15 -44.75
N PHE A 560 -8.82 13.65 -44.66
CA PHE A 560 -8.47 15.02 -44.27
C PHE A 560 -7.52 15.67 -45.28
N ALA A 561 -7.88 16.85 -45.78
CA ALA A 561 -7.17 17.56 -46.86
C ALA A 561 -5.73 17.98 -46.51
N ASP A 562 -5.43 18.13 -45.22
CA ASP A 562 -4.12 18.52 -44.69
C ASP A 562 -3.25 17.34 -44.25
N ILE A 563 -3.65 16.11 -44.58
CA ILE A 563 -2.87 14.90 -44.33
C ILE A 563 -2.44 14.27 -45.67
N PRO A 564 -1.18 14.49 -46.10
CA PRO A 564 -0.57 13.77 -47.21
C PRO A 564 -0.49 12.26 -46.96
N THR A 565 -0.56 11.44 -48.03
CA THR A 565 -0.47 9.98 -47.92
C THR A 565 0.92 9.48 -47.50
N ASP A 566 1.95 10.31 -47.63
CA ASP A 566 3.33 10.06 -47.17
C ASP A 566 3.60 10.59 -45.75
N HIS A 567 2.60 11.15 -45.06
CA HIS A 567 2.73 11.59 -43.68
C HIS A 567 3.04 10.41 -42.74
N ALA A 568 3.96 10.60 -41.79
CA ALA A 568 4.46 9.54 -40.89
C ALA A 568 3.35 8.82 -40.09
N PHE A 569 2.24 9.51 -39.81
CA PHE A 569 1.07 8.98 -39.10
C PHE A 569 -0.17 8.82 -39.98
N TYR A 570 -0.04 8.82 -41.31
CA TYR A 570 -1.16 8.73 -42.25
C TYR A 570 -2.07 7.53 -41.94
N LYS A 571 -1.50 6.34 -41.76
CA LYS A 571 -2.24 5.11 -41.44
C LYS A 571 -3.11 5.24 -40.19
N GLN A 572 -2.53 5.75 -39.10
CA GLN A 572 -3.23 5.89 -37.81
C GLN A 572 -4.33 6.94 -37.90
N ILE A 573 -4.05 8.08 -38.53
CA ILE A 573 -5.04 9.14 -38.70
C ILE A 573 -6.21 8.68 -39.58
N SER A 574 -5.94 7.94 -40.66
CA SER A 574 -6.97 7.35 -41.53
C SER A 574 -7.81 6.29 -40.79
N TRP A 575 -7.18 5.47 -39.94
CA TRP A 575 -7.91 4.53 -39.08
C TRP A 575 -8.88 5.27 -38.15
N LEU A 576 -8.40 6.30 -37.43
CA LEU A 576 -9.24 7.13 -36.54
C LEU A 576 -10.42 7.75 -37.29
N ALA A 577 -10.24 8.15 -38.56
CA ALA A 577 -11.32 8.68 -39.38
C ALA A 577 -12.35 7.60 -39.75
N SER A 578 -11.89 6.42 -40.17
CA SER A 578 -12.75 5.30 -40.56
C SER A 578 -13.61 4.77 -39.41
N THR A 579 -13.07 4.78 -38.19
CA THR A 579 -13.77 4.37 -36.97
C THR A 579 -14.54 5.53 -36.34
N LYS A 580 -14.54 6.73 -36.94
CA LYS A 580 -15.20 7.94 -36.41
C LYS A 580 -14.68 8.40 -35.04
N ILE A 581 -13.50 7.96 -34.64
CA ILE A 581 -12.77 8.48 -33.48
C ILE A 581 -12.31 9.93 -33.75
N SER A 582 -11.99 10.26 -35.00
CA SER A 582 -11.74 11.63 -35.45
C SER A 582 -12.75 12.08 -36.51
N ASN A 583 -13.39 13.24 -36.29
CA ASN A 583 -14.23 13.89 -37.29
C ASN A 583 -13.51 15.02 -38.07
N GLY A 584 -12.34 15.47 -37.57
CA GLY A 584 -11.65 16.66 -38.09
C GLY A 584 -12.45 17.95 -37.95
N TRP A 585 -11.97 19.01 -38.61
CA TRP A 585 -12.70 20.27 -38.75
C TRP A 585 -13.21 20.41 -40.17
N THR A 586 -14.50 20.69 -40.32
CA THR A 586 -15.04 21.09 -41.63
C THR A 586 -14.66 22.54 -41.90
N GLU A 587 -13.91 22.77 -42.96
CA GLU A 587 -13.50 24.08 -43.43
C GLU A 587 -14.61 24.73 -44.27
N ALA A 588 -14.45 26.01 -44.59
CA ALA A 588 -15.45 26.78 -45.33
C ALA A 588 -15.77 26.21 -46.73
N ASP A 589 -14.81 25.53 -47.35
CA ASP A 589 -14.95 24.83 -48.64
C ASP A 589 -15.52 23.41 -48.51
N LYS A 590 -15.98 23.03 -47.30
CA LYS A 590 -16.50 21.70 -46.92
C LYS A 590 -15.45 20.60 -46.91
N THR A 591 -14.17 20.89 -47.18
CA THR A 591 -13.10 19.93 -46.91
C THR A 591 -12.94 19.73 -45.40
N ARG A 592 -12.33 18.62 -44.99
CA ARG A 592 -12.04 18.38 -43.57
C ARG A 592 -10.55 18.43 -43.32
N THR A 593 -10.12 19.01 -42.20
CA THR A 593 -8.71 19.02 -41.77
C THR A 593 -8.52 18.29 -40.44
N PHE A 594 -7.32 17.74 -40.20
CA PHE A 594 -6.93 17.04 -38.98
C PHE A 594 -5.99 17.83 -38.08
N ARG A 595 -5.21 18.76 -38.65
CA ARG A 595 -4.24 19.64 -37.98
C ARG A 595 -3.18 18.85 -37.21
N PRO A 596 -2.34 18.05 -37.89
CA PRO A 596 -1.48 17.04 -37.26
C PRO A 596 -0.47 17.63 -36.26
N GLY A 597 0.14 18.77 -36.59
CA GLY A 597 1.15 19.43 -35.76
C GLY A 597 0.60 20.30 -34.62
N ALA A 598 -0.73 20.41 -34.46
CA ALA A 598 -1.30 21.18 -33.36
C ALA A 598 -1.23 20.38 -32.05
N ALA A 599 -0.88 21.04 -30.95
CA ALA A 599 -0.92 20.45 -29.61
C ALA A 599 -2.35 20.00 -29.26
N ILE A 600 -2.48 18.82 -28.65
CA ILE A 600 -3.78 18.33 -28.18
C ILE A 600 -4.14 19.03 -26.86
N LEU A 601 -5.31 19.67 -26.83
CA LEU A 601 -5.88 20.25 -25.62
C LEU A 601 -6.64 19.17 -24.83
N ARG A 602 -6.81 19.37 -23.52
CA ARG A 602 -7.48 18.40 -22.64
C ARG A 602 -8.93 18.14 -23.05
N ASP A 603 -9.68 19.19 -23.39
CA ASP A 603 -11.06 19.05 -23.86
C ASP A 603 -11.18 18.25 -25.17
N GLN A 604 -10.26 18.47 -26.09
CA GLN A 604 -10.16 17.69 -27.32
C GLN A 604 -9.80 16.24 -27.00
N MET A 605 -8.87 16.00 -26.06
CA MET A 605 -8.54 14.65 -25.59
C MET A 605 -9.78 13.91 -25.09
N ALA A 606 -10.64 14.58 -24.31
CA ALA A 606 -11.92 14.02 -23.86
C ALA A 606 -12.77 13.51 -25.02
N ALA A 607 -12.87 14.32 -26.08
CA ALA A 607 -13.65 13.95 -27.25
C ALA A 607 -13.07 12.74 -28.00
N PHE A 608 -11.74 12.63 -28.09
CA PHE A 608 -11.09 11.45 -28.70
C PHE A 608 -11.27 10.19 -27.86
N MET A 609 -11.02 10.27 -26.56
CA MET A 609 -11.10 9.12 -25.66
C MET A 609 -12.53 8.61 -25.51
N HIS A 610 -13.51 9.51 -25.40
CA HIS A 610 -14.92 9.13 -25.34
C HIS A 610 -15.35 8.39 -26.60
N ARG A 611 -15.02 8.91 -27.80
CA ARG A 611 -15.38 8.24 -29.06
C ARG A 611 -14.65 6.93 -29.24
N TYR A 612 -13.38 6.86 -28.82
CA TYR A 612 -12.62 5.61 -28.85
C TYR A 612 -13.30 4.54 -27.98
N ALA A 613 -13.63 4.85 -26.72
CA ALA A 613 -14.30 3.92 -25.82
C ALA A 613 -15.76 3.58 -26.19
N SER A 614 -16.41 4.44 -26.99
CA SER A 614 -17.79 4.20 -27.46
C SER A 614 -17.87 3.39 -28.75
N ASN A 615 -16.73 3.07 -29.36
CA ASN A 615 -16.62 2.35 -30.63
C ASN A 615 -16.12 0.90 -30.47
N ASP A 616 -15.83 0.47 -29.24
CA ASP A 616 -15.45 -0.91 -28.89
C ASP A 616 -16.67 -1.78 -28.55
#